data_AF-A0A1Z9XQ42-F1
#
_entry.id   AF-A0A1Z9XQ42-F1
#
_cell.length_a   1.000
_cell.length_b   1.000
_cell.length_c   1.000
_cell.angle_alpha   90.00
_cell.angle_beta   90.00
_cell.angle_gamma   90.00
#
_symmetry.space_group_name_H-M   'P 1'
#
loop_
_entity.id
_entity.type
_entity.pdbx_description
1 polymer ?
#
loop_
_entity_poly.entity_id
_entity_poly.type
_entity_poly.pdbx_seq_one_letter_code
_entity_poly.pdbx_strand_id
1 'polypeptide(L)'
;METPEDETVVLKGQAAVNLWLDGKDAWNKWIAENPDAKVDFSRIDISIYGDVFFAGFHFPTGNGGVTFERALFGDGDVTFERALFGDGGVNVENAEFGDDGIFFFNASFGKGDINFSNSTFGSKGVDFSHVKFGGGDVSFSGVSFGKGKIDFSHATCGTGHFAIKECSFGNGKDKPKQKGAITFEHIDFGGRFSFQNRKETGNIQFLSFNGCVFKTGVTLAAELTCVPDLRGTIVTAHLDLDALTINAASREAGDAPKYRRLKEMAERNRHHEAALRFFAGERRCMRWARGNTPWQTVWSYLASVLDVIYAG
;
A
#
# COMPACT_ATOMS: atom_id res chain seq x y z
N MET A 1 -40.39 -11.08 24.62
CA MET A 1 -39.66 -12.28 24.17
C MET A 1 -38.35 -11.77 23.64
N GLU A 2 -37.31 -11.77 24.48
CA GLU A 2 -35.94 -11.61 24.00
C GLU A 2 -35.66 -12.81 23.10
N THR A 3 -35.38 -12.55 21.83
CA THR A 3 -34.82 -13.56 20.94
C THR A 3 -33.52 -14.05 21.57
N PRO A 4 -33.24 -15.36 21.61
CA PRO A 4 -31.98 -15.86 22.17
C PRO A 4 -30.85 -15.16 21.41
N GLU A 5 -29.88 -14.58 22.13
CA GLU A 5 -28.63 -14.15 21.52
C GLU A 5 -28.03 -15.40 20.86
N ASP A 6 -28.11 -15.48 19.54
CA ASP A 6 -27.56 -16.58 18.76
C ASP A 6 -26.04 -16.56 18.99
N GLU A 7 -25.56 -17.49 19.82
CA GLU A 7 -24.14 -17.58 20.18
C GLU A 7 -23.34 -17.70 18.88
N THR A 8 -22.67 -16.62 18.49
CA THR A 8 -21.92 -16.58 17.24
C THR A 8 -20.87 -17.67 17.27
N VAL A 9 -20.94 -18.62 16.32
CA VAL A 9 -19.97 -19.71 16.21
C VAL A 9 -18.57 -19.14 16.06
N VAL A 10 -17.62 -19.60 16.90
CA VAL A 10 -16.21 -19.17 16.83
C VAL A 10 -15.32 -20.37 16.51
N LEU A 11 -14.72 -20.38 15.32
CA LEU A 11 -13.70 -21.32 14.92
C LEU A 11 -12.32 -20.76 15.26
N LYS A 12 -11.63 -21.33 16.25
CA LYS A 12 -10.39 -20.75 16.79
C LYS A 12 -9.32 -21.77 17.14
N GLY A 13 -8.08 -21.30 17.23
CA GLY A 13 -6.95 -22.11 17.71
C GLY A 13 -6.73 -23.35 16.84
N GLN A 14 -6.42 -24.49 17.47
CA GLN A 14 -6.15 -25.74 16.74
C GLN A 14 -7.35 -26.22 15.91
N ALA A 15 -8.59 -25.91 16.29
CA ALA A 15 -9.75 -26.28 15.48
C ALA A 15 -9.76 -25.58 14.12
N ALA A 16 -9.41 -24.29 14.09
CA ALA A 16 -9.25 -23.53 12.85
C ALA A 16 -8.10 -24.10 12.01
N VAL A 17 -6.96 -24.40 12.65
CA VAL A 17 -5.80 -24.99 11.98
C VAL A 17 -6.13 -26.37 11.39
N ASN A 18 -6.81 -27.24 12.13
CA ASN A 18 -7.19 -28.56 11.64
C ASN A 18 -8.10 -28.47 10.42
N LEU A 19 -9.13 -27.61 10.46
CA LEU A 19 -10.01 -27.40 9.31
C LEU A 19 -9.26 -26.81 8.11
N TRP A 20 -8.29 -25.93 8.35
CA TRP A 20 -7.42 -25.41 7.30
C TRP A 20 -6.57 -26.52 6.66
N LEU A 21 -5.99 -27.41 7.48
CA LEU A 21 -5.20 -28.58 7.03
C LEU A 21 -6.05 -29.62 6.28
N ASP A 22 -7.34 -29.73 6.57
CA ASP A 22 -8.29 -30.55 5.79
C ASP A 22 -8.49 -30.01 4.35
N GLY A 23 -8.04 -28.78 4.09
CA GLY A 23 -7.95 -28.17 2.78
C GLY A 23 -9.15 -27.33 2.38
N LYS A 24 -8.99 -26.65 1.25
CA LYS A 24 -9.93 -25.63 0.73
C LYS A 24 -11.38 -26.11 0.63
N ASP A 25 -11.61 -27.34 0.18
CA ASP A 25 -12.96 -27.83 -0.08
C ASP A 25 -13.72 -28.07 1.24
N ALA A 26 -13.05 -28.64 2.25
CA ALA A 26 -13.61 -28.82 3.58
C ALA A 26 -13.87 -27.48 4.27
N TRP A 27 -12.89 -26.57 4.20
CA TRP A 27 -12.99 -25.22 4.72
C TRP A 27 -14.16 -24.45 4.10
N ASN A 28 -14.22 -24.36 2.78
CA ASN A 28 -15.24 -23.60 2.06
C ASN A 28 -16.64 -24.16 2.29
N LYS A 29 -16.77 -25.48 2.42
CA LYS A 29 -18.04 -26.11 2.80
C LYS A 29 -18.48 -25.69 4.20
N TRP A 30 -17.58 -25.75 5.18
CA TRP A 30 -17.89 -25.35 6.55
C TRP A 30 -18.30 -23.88 6.64
N ILE A 31 -17.64 -22.99 5.89
CA ILE A 31 -17.97 -21.57 5.83
C ILE A 31 -19.34 -21.33 5.20
N ALA A 32 -19.70 -22.09 4.17
CA ALA A 32 -21.04 -22.01 3.58
C ALA A 32 -22.15 -22.43 4.56
N GLU A 33 -21.85 -23.35 5.49
CA GLU A 33 -22.75 -23.78 6.56
C GLU A 33 -22.74 -22.80 7.76
N ASN A 34 -21.69 -21.99 7.92
CA ASN A 34 -21.48 -21.08 9.05
C ASN A 34 -21.09 -19.66 8.56
N PRO A 35 -21.93 -18.97 7.77
CA PRO A 35 -21.56 -17.73 7.11
C PRO A 35 -21.25 -16.57 8.07
N ASP A 36 -21.87 -16.54 9.25
CA ASP A 36 -21.68 -15.50 10.27
C ASP A 36 -20.64 -15.88 11.35
N ALA A 37 -19.95 -17.00 11.20
CA ALA A 37 -18.96 -17.44 12.18
C ALA A 37 -17.76 -16.48 12.27
N LYS A 38 -17.16 -16.37 13.45
CA LYS A 38 -15.87 -15.70 13.63
C LYS A 38 -14.75 -16.72 13.51
N VAL A 39 -13.72 -16.40 12.71
CA VAL A 39 -12.54 -17.24 12.55
C VAL A 39 -11.34 -16.57 13.21
N ASP A 40 -10.65 -17.29 14.10
CA ASP A 40 -9.59 -16.72 14.94
C ASP A 40 -8.31 -17.57 14.91
N PHE A 41 -7.32 -17.04 14.18
CA PHE A 41 -5.93 -17.51 14.12
C PHE A 41 -4.99 -16.67 14.97
N SER A 42 -5.50 -15.86 15.90
CA SER A 42 -4.67 -14.94 16.66
C SER A 42 -3.63 -15.69 17.48
N ARG A 43 -2.38 -15.21 17.44
CA ARG A 43 -1.22 -15.78 18.17
C ARG A 43 -0.90 -17.23 17.82
N ILE A 44 -1.37 -17.72 16.67
CA ILE A 44 -1.01 -19.04 16.16
C ILE A 44 0.31 -18.94 15.40
N ASP A 45 1.20 -19.86 15.70
CA ASP A 45 2.38 -20.11 14.88
C ASP A 45 2.00 -21.06 13.74
N ILE A 46 1.65 -20.49 12.59
CA ILE A 46 1.30 -21.23 11.37
C ILE A 46 2.57 -21.65 10.60
N SER A 47 3.71 -21.00 10.88
CA SER A 47 5.00 -21.26 10.22
C SER A 47 5.48 -22.71 10.33
N ILE A 48 5.08 -23.41 11.39
CA ILE A 48 5.46 -24.80 11.65
C ILE A 48 4.94 -25.78 10.58
N TYR A 49 3.97 -25.34 9.77
CA TYR A 49 3.37 -26.13 8.69
C TYR A 49 4.04 -25.90 7.32
N GLY A 50 5.07 -25.03 7.25
CA GLY A 50 5.76 -24.68 6.02
C GLY A 50 5.07 -23.54 5.28
N ASP A 51 4.94 -23.66 3.97
CA ASP A 51 4.22 -22.68 3.14
C ASP A 51 2.75 -22.58 3.57
N VAL A 52 2.21 -21.36 3.63
CA VAL A 52 0.86 -21.10 4.12
C VAL A 52 -0.08 -20.78 2.95
N PHE A 53 -0.96 -21.73 2.64
CA PHE A 53 -1.88 -21.65 1.49
C PHE A 53 -3.34 -21.41 1.92
N PHE A 54 -3.87 -20.24 1.60
CA PHE A 54 -5.29 -19.87 1.65
C PHE A 54 -5.85 -19.53 0.26
N ALA A 55 -5.19 -19.96 -0.82
CA ALA A 55 -5.60 -19.66 -2.18
C ALA A 55 -7.01 -20.21 -2.50
N GLY A 56 -7.94 -19.32 -2.85
CA GLY A 56 -9.34 -19.64 -3.12
C GLY A 56 -10.17 -20.03 -1.89
N PHE A 57 -9.65 -19.84 -0.67
CA PHE A 57 -10.42 -20.05 0.54
C PHE A 57 -11.48 -18.95 0.69
N HIS A 58 -12.65 -19.33 1.20
CA HIS A 58 -13.70 -18.40 1.57
C HIS A 58 -13.62 -18.20 3.08
N PHE A 59 -13.45 -16.97 3.53
CA PHE A 59 -13.65 -16.58 4.92
C PHE A 59 -15.13 -16.25 5.14
N PRO A 60 -15.58 -16.13 6.41
CA PRO A 60 -16.99 -15.95 6.71
C PRO A 60 -17.62 -14.82 5.88
N THR A 61 -18.74 -15.13 5.22
CA THR A 61 -19.35 -14.26 4.20
C THR A 61 -20.38 -13.29 4.79
N GLY A 62 -20.87 -13.58 5.99
CA GLY A 62 -21.78 -12.75 6.77
C GLY A 62 -21.04 -11.69 7.59
N ASN A 63 -21.54 -11.40 8.80
CA ASN A 63 -20.94 -10.39 9.68
C ASN A 63 -19.76 -10.94 10.52
N GLY A 64 -19.53 -12.25 10.45
CA GLY A 64 -18.38 -12.90 11.07
C GLY A 64 -17.08 -12.43 10.43
N GLY A 65 -16.10 -12.02 11.24
CA GLY A 65 -14.79 -11.59 10.76
C GLY A 65 -13.74 -12.70 10.84
N VAL A 66 -12.55 -12.42 10.30
CA VAL A 66 -11.37 -13.27 10.50
C VAL A 66 -10.23 -12.45 11.13
N THR A 67 -9.53 -13.05 12.08
CA THR A 67 -8.34 -12.44 12.69
C THR A 67 -7.14 -13.38 12.61
N PHE A 68 -6.00 -12.79 12.27
CA PHE A 68 -4.64 -13.33 12.29
C PHE A 68 -3.76 -12.46 13.19
N GLU A 69 -4.34 -11.77 14.16
CA GLU A 69 -3.63 -10.86 15.07
C GLU A 69 -2.45 -11.59 15.75
N ARG A 70 -1.23 -11.08 15.59
CA ARG A 70 0.01 -11.71 16.11
C ARG A 70 0.25 -13.15 15.63
N ALA A 71 -0.33 -13.57 14.50
CA ALA A 71 0.02 -14.85 13.91
C ALA A 71 1.44 -14.81 13.31
N LEU A 72 2.13 -15.95 13.33
CA LEU A 72 3.44 -16.13 12.70
C LEU A 72 3.25 -17.00 11.45
N PHE A 73 3.51 -16.45 10.27
CA PHE A 73 3.35 -17.15 9.00
C PHE A 73 4.62 -17.87 8.53
N GLY A 74 5.79 -17.46 9.02
CA GLY A 74 7.08 -18.10 8.67
C GLY A 74 7.68 -17.64 7.36
N ASP A 75 8.86 -18.18 7.05
CA ASP A 75 9.69 -17.84 5.89
C ASP A 75 9.26 -18.52 4.58
N GLY A 76 8.19 -19.33 4.60
CA GLY A 76 7.62 -19.93 3.40
C GLY A 76 6.74 -18.94 2.62
N ASP A 77 6.32 -19.34 1.42
CA ASP A 77 5.37 -18.53 0.64
C ASP A 77 4.02 -18.46 1.37
N VAL A 78 3.42 -17.27 1.42
CA VAL A 78 2.10 -17.05 2.02
C VAL A 78 1.15 -16.55 0.94
N THR A 79 0.09 -17.29 0.66
CA THR A 79 -0.86 -16.92 -0.40
C THR A 79 -2.31 -16.93 0.05
N PHE A 80 -2.97 -15.81 -0.23
CA PHE A 80 -4.41 -15.59 -0.20
C PHE A 80 -4.94 -15.31 -1.62
N GLU A 81 -4.23 -15.78 -2.66
CA GLU A 81 -4.65 -15.63 -4.06
C GLU A 81 -6.13 -16.01 -4.20
N ARG A 82 -6.94 -15.11 -4.79
CA ARG A 82 -8.37 -15.37 -5.06
C ARG A 82 -9.20 -15.75 -3.82
N ALA A 83 -8.69 -15.52 -2.61
CA ALA A 83 -9.47 -15.71 -1.39
C ALA A 83 -10.64 -14.72 -1.34
N LEU A 84 -11.74 -15.14 -0.74
CA LEU A 84 -12.95 -14.31 -0.57
C LEU A 84 -13.17 -14.03 0.90
N PHE A 85 -13.10 -12.77 1.30
CA PHE A 85 -13.43 -12.29 2.64
C PHE A 85 -14.80 -11.59 2.59
N GLY A 86 -15.68 -11.93 3.52
CA GLY A 86 -17.03 -11.38 3.60
C GLY A 86 -17.11 -9.95 4.13
N ASP A 87 -18.28 -9.59 4.63
CA ASP A 87 -18.58 -8.24 5.15
C ASP A 87 -18.03 -8.02 6.57
N GLY A 88 -17.59 -9.07 7.27
CA GLY A 88 -16.86 -8.96 8.54
C GLY A 88 -15.45 -8.39 8.39
N GLY A 89 -14.91 -7.82 9.47
CA GLY A 89 -13.57 -7.25 9.49
C GLY A 89 -12.46 -8.31 9.34
N VAL A 90 -11.35 -7.91 8.71
CA VAL A 90 -10.13 -8.71 8.58
C VAL A 90 -9.01 -8.07 9.39
N ASN A 91 -8.59 -8.74 10.46
CA ASN A 91 -7.54 -8.23 11.33
C ASN A 91 -6.24 -9.02 11.15
N VAL A 92 -5.15 -8.37 10.80
CA VAL A 92 -3.80 -8.94 10.59
C VAL A 92 -2.78 -8.14 11.42
N GLU A 93 -3.26 -7.43 12.44
CA GLU A 93 -2.43 -6.54 13.25
C GLU A 93 -1.31 -7.31 13.96
N ASN A 94 -0.10 -6.73 13.94
CA ASN A 94 1.10 -7.31 14.56
C ASN A 94 1.46 -8.73 14.06
N ALA A 95 0.94 -9.18 12.91
CA ALA A 95 1.34 -10.45 12.32
C ALA A 95 2.76 -10.38 11.74
N GLU A 96 3.46 -11.51 11.75
CA GLU A 96 4.80 -11.63 11.18
C GLU A 96 4.77 -12.57 9.97
N PHE A 97 5.09 -12.00 8.81
CA PHE A 97 5.33 -12.76 7.58
C PHE A 97 6.84 -12.84 7.36
N GLY A 98 7.35 -14.03 7.03
CA GLY A 98 8.76 -14.23 6.78
C GLY A 98 9.17 -13.78 5.38
N ASP A 99 10.41 -14.12 5.01
CA ASP A 99 11.12 -13.44 3.92
C ASP A 99 10.63 -13.73 2.49
N ASP A 100 9.78 -14.74 2.33
CA ASP A 100 9.30 -15.21 1.02
C ASP A 100 8.12 -14.39 0.46
N GLY A 101 7.55 -14.86 -0.65
CA GLY A 101 6.54 -14.10 -1.38
C GLY A 101 5.20 -14.09 -0.67
N ILE A 102 4.55 -12.93 -0.65
CA ILE A 102 3.25 -12.74 0.01
C ILE A 102 2.23 -12.30 -1.04
N PHE A 103 1.24 -13.14 -1.31
CA PHE A 103 0.39 -13.02 -2.49
C PHE A 103 -1.08 -12.88 -2.11
N PHE A 104 -1.68 -11.74 -2.42
CA PHE A 104 -3.12 -11.48 -2.30
C PHE A 104 -3.79 -11.29 -3.66
N PHE A 105 -3.06 -11.43 -4.78
CA PHE A 105 -3.59 -11.05 -6.07
C PHE A 105 -4.93 -11.72 -6.41
N ASN A 106 -5.85 -10.96 -7.00
CA ASN A 106 -7.25 -11.33 -7.24
C ASN A 106 -8.10 -11.67 -5.99
N ALA A 107 -7.63 -11.46 -4.77
CA ALA A 107 -8.49 -11.59 -3.57
C ALA A 107 -9.60 -10.53 -3.55
N SER A 108 -10.68 -10.83 -2.84
CA SER A 108 -11.82 -9.91 -2.68
C SER A 108 -12.22 -9.80 -1.22
N PHE A 109 -12.43 -8.58 -0.77
CA PHE A 109 -12.90 -8.23 0.56
C PHE A 109 -14.27 -7.55 0.49
N GLY A 110 -15.09 -7.75 1.52
CA GLY A 110 -16.41 -7.14 1.64
C GLY A 110 -16.35 -5.75 2.28
N LYS A 111 -17.36 -5.42 3.09
CA LYS A 111 -17.51 -4.07 3.67
C LYS A 111 -16.76 -3.85 4.99
N GLY A 112 -16.23 -4.90 5.60
CA GLY A 112 -15.51 -4.82 6.86
C GLY A 112 -14.15 -4.12 6.69
N ASP A 113 -13.65 -3.56 7.79
CA ASP A 113 -12.33 -2.93 7.82
C ASP A 113 -11.22 -3.98 7.72
N ILE A 114 -10.12 -3.60 7.08
CA ILE A 114 -8.93 -4.43 6.88
C ILE A 114 -7.75 -3.75 7.60
N ASN A 115 -7.23 -4.43 8.62
CA ASN A 115 -6.18 -3.87 9.48
C ASN A 115 -4.89 -4.68 9.40
N PHE A 116 -3.87 -4.14 8.76
CA PHE A 116 -2.50 -4.69 8.74
C PHE A 116 -1.57 -3.99 9.74
N SER A 117 -2.08 -3.15 10.65
CA SER A 117 -1.22 -2.25 11.41
C SER A 117 -0.13 -2.98 12.20
N ASN A 118 1.07 -2.43 12.22
CA ASN A 118 2.26 -2.97 12.90
C ASN A 118 2.68 -4.37 12.45
N SER A 119 2.18 -4.90 11.33
CA SER A 119 2.66 -6.16 10.78
C SER A 119 4.04 -6.01 10.13
N THR A 120 4.76 -7.12 10.01
CA THR A 120 6.04 -7.17 9.29
C THR A 120 5.90 -8.04 8.04
N PHE A 121 6.24 -7.49 6.88
CA PHE A 121 6.32 -8.21 5.62
C PHE A 121 7.79 -8.47 5.25
N GLY A 122 8.05 -9.67 4.71
CA GLY A 122 9.36 -10.12 4.29
C GLY A 122 10.01 -9.34 3.15
N SER A 123 11.23 -9.76 2.81
CA SER A 123 12.07 -9.06 1.85
C SER A 123 11.79 -9.32 0.36
N LYS A 124 11.09 -10.40 -0.02
CA LYS A 124 10.75 -10.68 -1.44
C LYS A 124 9.64 -9.79 -2.02
N GLY A 125 8.73 -9.28 -1.19
CA GLY A 125 7.69 -8.34 -1.59
C GLY A 125 6.27 -8.83 -1.36
N VAL A 126 5.30 -7.97 -1.64
CA VAL A 126 3.86 -8.22 -1.40
C VAL A 126 3.06 -7.84 -2.64
N ASP A 127 2.21 -8.75 -3.10
CA ASP A 127 1.38 -8.57 -4.29
C ASP A 127 -0.11 -8.48 -3.94
N PHE A 128 -0.64 -7.25 -3.96
CA PHE A 128 -2.05 -6.90 -3.89
C PHE A 128 -2.63 -6.51 -5.26
N SER A 129 -2.01 -6.91 -6.37
CA SER A 129 -2.52 -6.58 -7.70
C SER A 129 -3.90 -7.20 -7.93
N HIS A 130 -4.78 -6.45 -8.61
CA HIS A 130 -6.16 -6.87 -8.88
C HIS A 130 -7.03 -7.18 -7.64
N VAL A 131 -6.60 -6.79 -6.43
CA VAL A 131 -7.39 -6.98 -5.20
C VAL A 131 -8.61 -6.05 -5.20
N LYS A 132 -9.74 -6.58 -4.72
CA LYS A 132 -10.92 -5.76 -4.40
C LYS A 132 -10.97 -5.53 -2.91
N PHE A 133 -10.51 -4.38 -2.43
CA PHE A 133 -10.47 -4.07 -0.99
C PHE A 133 -11.84 -3.81 -0.35
N GLY A 134 -12.90 -3.71 -1.16
CA GLY A 134 -14.25 -3.57 -0.64
C GLY A 134 -14.54 -2.19 -0.04
N GLY A 135 -15.52 -2.12 0.86
CA GLY A 135 -16.13 -0.86 1.32
C GLY A 135 -15.51 -0.24 2.58
N GLY A 136 -14.84 -1.05 3.41
CA GLY A 136 -14.28 -0.65 4.69
C GLY A 136 -12.94 0.08 4.58
N ASP A 137 -12.44 0.53 5.72
CA ASP A 137 -11.13 1.17 5.82
C ASP A 137 -10.01 0.14 5.64
N VAL A 138 -8.93 0.53 4.97
CA VAL A 138 -7.72 -0.29 4.78
C VAL A 138 -6.54 0.41 5.42
N SER A 139 -5.98 -0.19 6.47
CA SER A 139 -4.89 0.41 7.25
C SER A 139 -3.60 -0.39 7.17
N PHE A 140 -2.55 0.27 6.67
CA PHE A 140 -1.15 -0.14 6.79
C PHE A 140 -0.43 0.85 7.71
N SER A 141 -0.89 1.02 8.96
CA SER A 141 -0.22 1.93 9.89
C SER A 141 0.94 1.24 10.59
N GLY A 142 2.14 1.81 10.57
CA GLY A 142 3.30 1.25 11.27
C GLY A 142 3.83 -0.06 10.68
N VAL A 143 3.43 -0.41 9.46
CA VAL A 143 3.85 -1.65 8.79
C VAL A 143 5.33 -1.57 8.43
N SER A 144 6.07 -2.63 8.74
CA SER A 144 7.43 -2.80 8.23
C SER A 144 7.40 -3.58 6.93
N PHE A 145 7.53 -2.87 5.81
CA PHE A 145 7.72 -3.53 4.53
C PHE A 145 9.20 -3.87 4.34
N GLY A 146 9.50 -5.07 3.86
CA GLY A 146 10.85 -5.43 3.45
C GLY A 146 11.34 -4.68 2.19
N LYS A 147 12.39 -5.21 1.55
CA LYS A 147 13.06 -4.56 0.40
C LYS A 147 12.35 -4.81 -0.95
N GLY A 148 11.40 -5.72 -0.97
CA GLY A 148 10.74 -6.19 -2.17
C GLY A 148 9.78 -5.18 -2.78
N LYS A 149 9.19 -5.56 -3.92
CA LYS A 149 8.12 -4.79 -4.56
C LYS A 149 6.84 -4.89 -3.71
N ILE A 150 6.12 -3.78 -3.59
CA ILE A 150 4.76 -3.75 -3.06
C ILE A 150 3.84 -3.32 -4.20
N ASP A 151 2.97 -4.22 -4.64
CA ASP A 151 2.14 -3.99 -5.82
C ASP A 151 0.66 -3.91 -5.47
N PHE A 152 0.01 -2.79 -5.79
CA PHE A 152 -1.44 -2.60 -5.69
C PHE A 152 -2.09 -2.39 -7.06
N SER A 153 -1.36 -2.60 -8.16
CA SER A 153 -1.82 -2.25 -9.51
C SER A 153 -3.14 -2.95 -9.85
N HIS A 154 -4.05 -2.23 -10.49
CA HIS A 154 -5.39 -2.68 -10.87
C HIS A 154 -6.29 -3.11 -9.71
N ALA A 155 -5.92 -2.80 -8.47
CA ALA A 155 -6.83 -2.96 -7.34
C ALA A 155 -8.01 -1.97 -7.43
N THR A 156 -9.06 -2.24 -6.67
CA THR A 156 -10.20 -1.32 -6.50
C THR A 156 -10.47 -1.10 -5.02
N CYS A 157 -10.63 0.16 -4.62
CA CYS A 157 -10.99 0.53 -3.25
C CYS A 157 -12.38 1.17 -3.26
N GLY A 158 -13.25 0.72 -2.35
CA GLY A 158 -14.56 1.32 -2.12
C GLY A 158 -14.45 2.66 -1.40
N THR A 159 -15.45 2.97 -0.58
CA THR A 159 -15.61 4.30 0.03
C THR A 159 -14.80 4.51 1.31
N GLY A 160 -14.25 3.46 1.90
CA GLY A 160 -13.40 3.53 3.08
C GLY A 160 -12.05 4.21 2.83
N HIS A 161 -11.40 4.61 3.91
CA HIS A 161 -10.10 5.24 3.90
C HIS A 161 -9.01 4.21 3.60
N PHE A 162 -8.29 4.38 2.50
CA PHE A 162 -7.04 3.66 2.24
C PHE A 162 -5.84 4.44 2.80
N ALA A 163 -5.16 3.88 3.79
CA ALA A 163 -4.12 4.56 4.55
C ALA A 163 -2.82 3.76 4.62
N ILE A 164 -1.72 4.37 4.18
CA ILE A 164 -0.35 3.89 4.40
C ILE A 164 0.37 4.96 5.22
N LYS A 165 0.61 4.67 6.49
CA LYS A 165 1.11 5.66 7.44
C LYS A 165 2.23 5.06 8.28
N GLU A 166 3.24 5.88 8.56
CA GLU A 166 4.33 5.52 9.48
C GLU A 166 5.02 4.19 9.16
N CYS A 167 4.99 3.77 7.90
CA CYS A 167 5.62 2.54 7.44
C CYS A 167 7.13 2.71 7.28
N SER A 168 7.88 1.62 7.47
CA SER A 168 9.25 1.48 6.99
C SER A 168 9.26 0.70 5.68
N PHE A 169 10.23 0.99 4.82
CA PHE A 169 10.41 0.33 3.53
C PHE A 169 11.86 -0.14 3.45
N GLY A 170 12.11 -1.44 3.60
CA GLY A 170 13.43 -2.06 3.57
C GLY A 170 14.08 -2.28 4.95
N ASN A 171 14.86 -3.36 5.08
CA ASN A 171 15.59 -3.72 6.30
C ASN A 171 17.12 -3.64 6.11
N GLY A 172 17.78 -2.63 6.69
CA GLY A 172 19.25 -2.60 6.84
C GLY A 172 20.06 -1.79 5.81
N LYS A 173 21.38 -1.74 6.03
CA LYS A 173 22.36 -0.84 5.38
C LYS A 173 22.75 -1.21 3.94
N ASP A 174 22.35 -2.39 3.48
CA ASP A 174 22.76 -2.89 2.16
C ASP A 174 21.88 -2.32 1.05
N LYS A 175 22.54 -1.74 0.03
CA LYS A 175 21.86 -1.31 -1.20
C LYS A 175 21.12 -2.51 -1.80
N PRO A 176 19.79 -2.44 -1.95
CA PRO A 176 19.04 -3.58 -2.42
C PRO A 176 19.39 -3.88 -3.89
N LYS A 177 19.53 -5.17 -4.23
CA LYS A 177 19.77 -5.62 -5.62
C LYS A 177 18.54 -5.41 -6.50
N GLN A 178 17.35 -5.41 -5.90
CA GLN A 178 16.09 -5.03 -6.51
C GLN A 178 15.65 -3.65 -6.02
N LYS A 179 14.92 -2.91 -6.84
CA LYS A 179 14.46 -1.57 -6.50
C LYS A 179 13.27 -1.68 -5.56
N GLY A 180 13.33 -1.08 -4.36
CA GLY A 180 12.14 -0.89 -3.52
C GLY A 180 11.12 -0.09 -4.31
N ALA A 181 10.04 -0.75 -4.74
CA ALA A 181 9.07 -0.22 -5.67
C ALA A 181 7.68 -0.36 -5.08
N ILE A 182 6.92 0.73 -5.07
CA ILE A 182 5.53 0.76 -4.62
C ILE A 182 4.69 1.21 -5.80
N THR A 183 3.76 0.37 -6.24
CA THR A 183 2.95 0.63 -7.43
C THR A 183 1.47 0.69 -7.09
N PHE A 184 0.90 1.89 -7.22
CA PHE A 184 -0.53 2.12 -7.34
C PHE A 184 -0.80 2.50 -8.80
N GLU A 185 -1.12 1.53 -9.64
CA GLU A 185 -1.38 1.83 -11.05
C GLU A 185 -2.82 1.45 -11.40
N HIS A 186 -3.54 2.37 -12.05
CA HIS A 186 -4.91 2.11 -12.50
C HIS A 186 -5.88 1.68 -11.37
N ILE A 187 -5.78 2.36 -10.22
CA ILE A 187 -6.67 2.15 -9.06
C ILE A 187 -7.72 3.24 -8.98
N ASP A 188 -8.97 2.84 -8.76
CA ASP A 188 -10.04 3.72 -8.34
C ASP A 188 -10.14 3.73 -6.81
N PHE A 189 -9.83 4.87 -6.20
CA PHE A 189 -10.05 5.14 -4.78
C PHE A 189 -11.41 5.83 -4.59
N GLY A 190 -12.40 5.07 -4.14
CA GLY A 190 -13.73 5.60 -3.80
C GLY A 190 -13.74 6.47 -2.54
N GLY A 191 -12.90 6.15 -1.57
CA GLY A 191 -12.73 6.87 -0.31
C GLY A 191 -11.47 7.72 -0.27
N ARG A 192 -11.08 8.12 0.95
CA ARG A 192 -9.88 8.95 1.16
C ARG A 192 -8.65 8.12 0.83
N PHE A 193 -7.61 8.76 0.30
CA PHE A 193 -6.27 8.16 0.20
C PHE A 193 -5.28 8.95 1.04
N SER A 194 -4.50 8.26 1.86
CA SER A 194 -3.41 8.86 2.63
C SER A 194 -2.12 8.07 2.49
N PHE A 195 -1.08 8.72 2.00
CA PHE A 195 0.30 8.23 2.07
C PHE A 195 1.11 9.17 2.96
N GLN A 196 1.40 8.77 4.19
CA GLN A 196 2.02 9.61 5.22
C GLN A 196 3.23 8.92 5.85
N ASN A 197 4.41 9.04 5.22
CA ASN A 197 5.60 8.27 5.60
C ASN A 197 6.85 9.16 5.61
N ARG A 198 7.50 9.26 6.78
CA ARG A 198 8.75 10.03 6.94
C ARG A 198 9.95 9.18 7.37
N LYS A 199 9.72 7.94 7.81
CA LYS A 199 10.77 7.03 8.26
C LYS A 199 11.21 6.17 7.08
N GLU A 200 12.53 6.08 6.86
CA GLU A 200 13.16 5.12 5.94
C GLU A 200 12.64 5.12 4.49
N THR A 201 11.94 6.17 4.08
CA THR A 201 11.43 6.39 2.72
C THR A 201 12.53 6.55 1.67
N GLY A 202 13.79 6.72 2.10
CA GLY A 202 14.95 6.76 1.21
C GLY A 202 15.18 5.46 0.43
N ASN A 203 14.61 4.35 0.89
CA ASN A 203 14.65 3.05 0.23
C ASN A 203 13.58 2.88 -0.87
N ILE A 204 12.60 3.79 -0.94
CA ILE A 204 11.60 3.82 -2.01
C ILE A 204 12.27 4.39 -3.26
N GLN A 205 12.66 3.52 -4.18
CA GLN A 205 13.30 3.90 -5.45
C GLN A 205 12.28 4.19 -6.55
N PHE A 206 11.07 3.63 -6.44
CA PHE A 206 9.98 3.86 -7.37
C PHE A 206 8.66 3.96 -6.61
N LEU A 207 7.93 5.04 -6.84
CA LEU A 207 6.58 5.24 -6.32
C LEU A 207 5.69 5.68 -7.48
N SER A 208 4.71 4.86 -7.84
CA SER A 208 3.79 5.15 -8.94
C SER A 208 2.36 5.27 -8.44
N PHE A 209 1.66 6.29 -8.95
CA PHE A 209 0.22 6.50 -8.83
C PHE A 209 -0.42 6.56 -10.23
N ASN A 210 0.26 6.01 -11.24
CA ASN A 210 -0.06 6.28 -12.63
C ASN A 210 -1.47 5.79 -12.98
N GLY A 211 -2.29 6.66 -13.56
CA GLY A 211 -3.64 6.31 -13.97
C GLY A 211 -4.64 6.08 -12.82
N CYS A 212 -4.29 6.43 -11.58
CA CYS A 212 -5.22 6.35 -10.45
C CYS A 212 -6.32 7.43 -10.50
N VAL A 213 -7.50 7.09 -10.02
CA VAL A 213 -8.62 8.02 -9.83
C VAL A 213 -8.89 8.17 -8.34
N PHE A 214 -8.78 9.39 -7.82
CA PHE A 214 -9.07 9.74 -6.45
C PHE A 214 -10.38 10.52 -6.39
N LYS A 215 -11.46 9.85 -5.94
CA LYS A 215 -12.81 10.42 -5.91
C LYS A 215 -13.02 11.38 -4.73
N THR A 216 -12.23 11.21 -3.67
CA THR A 216 -12.27 12.07 -2.47
C THR A 216 -10.88 12.58 -2.10
N GLY A 217 -10.69 13.02 -0.85
CA GLY A 217 -9.46 13.67 -0.40
C GLY A 217 -8.21 12.80 -0.55
N VAL A 218 -7.12 13.43 -0.96
CA VAL A 218 -5.79 12.84 -1.09
C VAL A 218 -4.82 13.59 -0.20
N THR A 219 -4.05 12.86 0.60
CA THR A 219 -2.92 13.41 1.37
C THR A 219 -1.65 12.67 1.01
N LEU A 220 -0.67 13.39 0.44
CA LEU A 220 0.68 12.88 0.20
C LEU A 220 1.67 13.65 1.09
N ALA A 221 2.07 13.03 2.19
CA ALA A 221 2.98 13.62 3.18
C ALA A 221 4.19 12.69 3.38
N ALA A 222 5.26 12.89 2.64
CA ALA A 222 6.42 12.01 2.70
C ALA A 222 7.74 12.69 2.32
N GLU A 223 8.85 12.10 2.80
CA GLU A 223 10.21 12.53 2.46
C GLU A 223 10.84 11.55 1.46
N LEU A 224 10.63 11.75 0.17
CA LEU A 224 10.99 10.79 -0.88
C LEU A 224 12.36 11.07 -1.50
N THR A 225 13.08 10.02 -1.86
CA THR A 225 14.31 10.08 -2.69
C THR A 225 14.05 9.80 -4.17
N CYS A 226 12.81 9.42 -4.52
CA CYS A 226 12.33 9.30 -5.89
C CYS A 226 11.21 10.31 -6.17
N VAL A 227 10.98 10.63 -7.45
CA VAL A 227 9.87 11.49 -7.87
C VAL A 227 8.63 10.61 -8.04
N PRO A 228 7.54 10.83 -7.27
CA PRO A 228 6.33 10.03 -7.40
C PRO A 228 5.68 10.27 -8.76
N ASP A 229 5.28 9.18 -9.41
CA ASP A 229 4.65 9.25 -10.72
C ASP A 229 3.13 9.43 -10.61
N LEU A 230 2.69 10.69 -10.58
CA LEU A 230 1.27 11.06 -10.56
C LEU A 230 0.70 11.29 -11.98
N ARG A 231 1.38 10.84 -13.04
CA ARG A 231 0.88 11.01 -14.41
C ARG A 231 -0.41 10.21 -14.59
N GLY A 232 -1.27 10.67 -15.49
CA GLY A 232 -2.57 10.02 -15.73
C GLY A 232 -3.55 10.06 -14.56
N THR A 233 -3.18 10.61 -13.39
CA THR A 233 -4.09 10.67 -12.24
C THR A 233 -5.26 11.60 -12.49
N ILE A 234 -6.40 11.26 -11.90
CA ILE A 234 -7.56 12.15 -11.79
C ILE A 234 -7.80 12.37 -10.29
N VAL A 235 -7.83 13.63 -9.86
CA VAL A 235 -8.21 14.00 -8.50
C VAL A 235 -9.41 14.91 -8.57
N THR A 236 -10.53 14.50 -8.00
CA THR A 236 -11.80 15.23 -8.08
C THR A 236 -12.09 16.09 -6.84
N ALA A 237 -11.34 15.90 -5.76
CA ALA A 237 -11.52 16.61 -4.50
C ALA A 237 -10.20 17.25 -4.02
N HIS A 238 -10.08 17.48 -2.71
CA HIS A 238 -8.91 18.12 -2.10
C HIS A 238 -7.65 17.26 -2.25
N LEU A 239 -6.54 17.88 -2.64
CA LEU A 239 -5.21 17.27 -2.64
C LEU A 239 -4.25 18.11 -1.80
N ASP A 240 -3.72 17.47 -0.76
CA ASP A 240 -2.74 18.01 0.16
C ASP A 240 -1.34 17.47 -0.20
N LEU A 241 -0.42 18.40 -0.50
CA LEU A 241 0.98 18.14 -0.84
C LEU A 241 1.94 18.89 0.08
N ASP A 242 1.45 19.57 1.12
CA ASP A 242 2.23 20.54 1.90
C ASP A 242 3.45 19.88 2.56
N ALA A 243 3.23 18.66 3.06
CA ALA A 243 4.25 17.84 3.70
C ALA A 243 4.99 16.90 2.75
N LEU A 244 4.88 17.08 1.42
CA LEU A 244 5.65 16.32 0.44
C LEU A 244 7.01 16.97 0.20
N THR A 245 8.08 16.23 0.45
CA THR A 245 9.46 16.61 0.17
C THR A 245 10.09 15.59 -0.74
N ILE A 246 10.73 16.06 -1.82
CA ILE A 246 11.39 15.22 -2.81
C ILE A 246 12.87 15.60 -2.85
N ASN A 247 13.70 14.76 -2.23
CA ASN A 247 15.15 14.85 -2.20
C ASN A 247 15.79 13.93 -3.24
N ALA A 248 15.17 13.84 -4.42
CA ALA A 248 15.68 13.04 -5.51
C ALA A 248 16.91 13.70 -6.13
N ALA A 249 18.03 12.98 -6.22
CA ALA A 249 19.24 13.42 -6.92
C ALA A 249 19.07 13.52 -8.46
N SER A 250 17.83 13.51 -8.94
CA SER A 250 17.36 13.35 -10.32
C SER A 250 18.35 13.84 -11.37
N ARG A 251 19.02 12.88 -12.03
CA ARG A 251 19.84 13.06 -13.23
C ARG A 251 19.16 12.51 -14.49
N GLU A 252 17.94 11.99 -14.36
CA GLU A 252 17.26 11.23 -15.41
C GLU A 252 16.22 12.08 -16.13
N ALA A 253 16.28 12.10 -17.46
CA ALA A 253 15.33 12.84 -18.31
C ALA A 253 13.87 12.38 -18.09
N GLY A 254 13.67 11.12 -17.65
CA GLY A 254 12.37 10.50 -17.40
C GLY A 254 11.60 11.09 -16.21
N ASP A 255 12.24 11.83 -15.31
CA ASP A 255 11.57 12.44 -14.15
C ASP A 255 10.97 13.83 -14.47
N ALA A 256 11.42 14.50 -15.54
CA ALA A 256 10.91 15.83 -15.90
C ALA A 256 9.38 15.84 -16.13
N PRO A 257 8.77 14.84 -16.83
CA PRO A 257 7.32 14.76 -16.96
C PRO A 257 6.58 14.55 -15.62
N LYS A 258 7.19 13.86 -14.65
CA LYS A 258 6.59 13.64 -13.32
C LYS A 258 6.55 14.95 -12.53
N TYR A 259 7.65 15.71 -12.52
CA TYR A 259 7.68 17.05 -11.92
C TYR A 259 6.70 18.01 -12.59
N ARG A 260 6.56 17.95 -13.92
CA ARG A 260 5.58 18.78 -14.62
C ARG A 260 4.16 18.50 -14.15
N ARG A 261 3.82 17.23 -13.93
CA ARG A 261 2.52 16.83 -13.40
C ARG A 261 2.31 17.31 -11.96
N LEU A 262 3.29 17.11 -11.09
CA LEU A 262 3.26 17.63 -9.72
C LEU A 262 3.04 19.15 -9.68
N LYS A 263 3.76 19.89 -10.52
CA LYS A 263 3.60 21.34 -10.67
C LYS A 263 2.18 21.72 -11.10
N GLU A 264 1.65 21.08 -12.15
CA GLU A 264 0.27 21.31 -12.63
C GLU A 264 -0.75 21.13 -11.50
N MET A 265 -0.60 20.07 -10.69
CA MET A 265 -1.49 19.80 -9.56
C MET A 265 -1.36 20.86 -8.45
N ALA A 266 -0.13 21.27 -8.11
CA ALA A 266 0.11 22.32 -7.13
C ALA A 266 -0.47 23.68 -7.58
N GLU A 267 -0.31 24.04 -8.85
CA GLU A 267 -0.88 25.27 -9.43
C GLU A 267 -2.42 25.26 -9.36
N ARG A 268 -3.06 24.14 -9.73
CA ARG A 268 -4.52 23.99 -9.61
C ARG A 268 -5.03 24.13 -8.19
N ASN A 269 -4.26 23.65 -7.22
CA ASN A 269 -4.59 23.77 -5.79
C ASN A 269 -4.17 25.11 -5.19
N ARG A 270 -3.64 26.05 -5.98
CA ARG A 270 -3.12 27.36 -5.53
C ARG A 270 -2.00 27.25 -4.49
N HIS A 271 -1.27 26.15 -4.49
CA HIS A 271 -0.09 25.96 -3.65
C HIS A 271 1.16 26.47 -4.37
N HIS A 272 1.32 27.80 -4.38
CA HIS A 272 2.35 28.50 -5.14
C HIS A 272 3.78 28.03 -4.80
N GLU A 273 4.08 27.82 -3.52
CA GLU A 273 5.39 27.37 -3.08
C GLU A 273 5.73 25.95 -3.60
N ALA A 274 4.82 24.99 -3.46
CA ALA A 274 5.00 23.65 -4.01
C ALA A 274 5.16 23.68 -5.54
N ALA A 275 4.40 24.52 -6.25
CA ALA A 275 4.54 24.69 -7.69
C ALA A 275 5.95 25.16 -8.08
N LEU A 276 6.52 26.13 -7.36
CA LEU A 276 7.90 26.61 -7.59
C LEU A 276 8.94 25.53 -7.27
N ARG A 277 8.78 24.79 -6.16
CA ARG A 277 9.65 23.66 -5.79
C ARG A 277 9.65 22.59 -6.89
N PHE A 278 8.48 22.21 -7.40
CA PHE A 278 8.37 21.22 -8.49
C PHE A 278 8.89 21.75 -9.83
N PHE A 279 8.72 23.04 -10.11
CA PHE A 279 9.32 23.67 -11.28
C PHE A 279 10.85 23.64 -11.23
N ALA A 280 11.46 23.94 -10.08
CA ALA A 280 12.91 23.82 -9.88
C ALA A 280 13.37 22.37 -10.12
N GLY A 281 12.62 21.39 -9.61
CA GLY A 281 12.81 19.96 -9.90
C GLY A 281 12.81 19.65 -11.40
N GLU A 282 11.78 20.08 -12.13
CA GLU A 282 11.68 19.94 -13.60
C GLU A 282 12.92 20.52 -14.30
N ARG A 283 13.37 21.72 -13.91
CA ARG A 283 14.54 22.38 -14.51
C ARG A 283 15.83 21.63 -14.22
N ARG A 284 16.00 21.07 -13.01
CA ARG A 284 17.15 20.21 -12.69
C ARG A 284 17.21 18.99 -13.62
N CYS A 285 16.09 18.27 -13.84
CA CYS A 285 16.05 17.15 -14.78
C CYS A 285 16.49 17.56 -16.20
N MET A 286 15.97 18.69 -16.69
CA MET A 286 16.25 19.16 -18.06
C MET A 286 17.71 19.60 -18.26
N ARG A 287 18.37 20.11 -17.21
CA ARG A 287 19.79 20.52 -17.27
C ARG A 287 20.68 19.35 -17.68
N TRP A 288 20.43 18.16 -17.13
CA TRP A 288 21.20 16.95 -17.41
C TRP A 288 20.86 16.30 -18.75
N ALA A 289 19.59 16.39 -19.18
CA ALA A 289 19.12 15.76 -20.41
C ALA A 289 19.64 16.42 -21.71
N ARG A 290 19.97 17.72 -21.69
CA ARG A 290 20.22 18.50 -22.93
C ARG A 290 21.68 18.70 -23.33
N GLY A 291 22.67 18.24 -22.55
CA GLY A 291 24.08 18.52 -22.82
C GLY A 291 24.39 20.04 -22.85
N ASN A 292 25.69 20.40 -22.84
CA ASN A 292 26.13 21.79 -22.72
C ASN A 292 25.53 22.71 -23.81
N THR A 293 24.52 23.51 -23.44
CA THR A 293 23.94 24.56 -24.29
C THR A 293 24.02 25.91 -23.58
N PRO A 294 24.20 27.04 -24.29
CA PRO A 294 24.40 28.36 -23.68
C PRO A 294 23.28 28.81 -22.72
N TRP A 295 22.06 28.31 -22.90
CA TRP A 295 20.92 28.58 -22.02
C TRP A 295 21.03 27.86 -20.66
N GLN A 296 21.92 26.87 -20.52
CA GLN A 296 22.09 26.15 -19.26
C GLN A 296 22.55 27.04 -18.11
N THR A 297 23.38 28.07 -18.35
CA THR A 297 23.85 28.97 -17.27
C THR A 297 22.70 29.78 -16.70
N VAL A 298 21.81 30.30 -17.55
CA VAL A 298 20.60 31.03 -17.15
C VAL A 298 19.67 30.13 -16.33
N TRP A 299 19.41 28.92 -16.82
CA TRP A 299 18.56 27.96 -16.10
C TRP A 299 19.20 27.42 -14.82
N SER A 300 20.52 27.28 -14.78
CA SER A 300 21.27 26.87 -13.59
C SER A 300 21.22 27.94 -12.52
N TYR A 301 21.37 29.21 -12.90
CA TYR A 301 21.27 30.34 -11.99
C TYR A 301 19.85 30.45 -11.40
N LEU A 302 18.81 30.34 -12.23
CA LEU A 302 17.42 30.31 -11.77
C LEU A 302 17.16 29.15 -10.79
N ALA A 303 17.65 27.94 -11.10
CA ALA A 303 17.50 26.79 -10.21
C ALA A 303 18.25 27.00 -8.88
N SER A 304 19.49 27.49 -8.90
CA SER A 304 20.25 27.75 -7.66
C SER A 304 19.64 28.87 -6.82
N VAL A 305 19.07 29.90 -7.45
CA VAL A 305 18.38 30.98 -6.76
C VAL A 305 17.10 30.44 -6.09
N LEU A 306 16.33 29.62 -6.80
CA LEU A 306 15.17 28.94 -6.20
C LEU A 306 15.58 28.00 -5.06
N ASP A 307 16.70 27.29 -5.18
CA ASP A 307 17.20 26.43 -4.10
C ASP A 307 17.62 27.25 -2.86
N VAL A 308 18.25 28.42 -3.02
CA VAL A 308 18.57 29.30 -1.88
C VAL A 308 17.31 29.89 -1.23
N ILE A 309 16.26 30.15 -2.01
CA ILE A 309 15.02 30.75 -1.52
C ILE A 309 14.11 29.71 -0.86
N TYR A 310 14.11 28.47 -1.35
CA TYR A 310 13.13 27.43 -0.98
C TYR A 310 13.75 26.16 -0.37
N ALA A 311 15.06 26.13 -0.08
CA ALA A 311 15.67 25.14 0.81
C ALA A 311 15.51 25.60 2.27
N GLY A 312 14.29 25.46 2.78
CA GLY A 312 13.93 25.57 4.19
C GLY A 312 13.09 24.38 4.58
#